data_AF-A0AAV2GYU6-F1
#
_entry.id   AF-A0AAV2GYU6-F1
#
_cell.length_a   1.000
_cell.length_b   1.000
_cell.length_c   1.000
_cell.angle_alpha   90.00
_cell.angle_beta   90.00
_cell.angle_gamma   90.00
#
_symmetry.space_group_name_H-M   'P 1'
#
loop_
_entity.id
_entity.type
_entity.pdbx_description
1 polymer ?
#
loop_
_entity_poly.entity_id
_entity_poly.type
_entity_poly.pdbx_seq_one_letter_code
_entity_poly.pdbx_strand_id
1 'polypeptide(L)'
;TIDRKTGQGNVETGWDVLGLTYSVQWPLHIFFTPVILEKYNRVFSFLLAVRRTQLDLQHCWSLQMYNKAAFVSPAASVTWQLRTHMAFLVDNLQYYLQVDVIESHYKILLDKINSTKDFEAVKLAHERFLSSLLAQSFVHMRTVFSCLQEILKQCSSFCRLLVTAESPMKDNDLDKVK
;
A
#
# COMPACT_ATOMS: atom_id res chain seq x y z
N THR A 1 -12.41 -6.86 -43.17
CA THR A 1 -11.56 -5.69 -42.92
C THR A 1 -11.37 -5.55 -41.44
N ILE A 2 -10.14 -5.77 -40.99
CA ILE A 2 -9.73 -5.71 -39.59
C ILE A 2 -9.55 -4.24 -39.22
N ASP A 3 -10.16 -3.77 -38.13
CA ASP A 3 -9.68 -2.58 -37.45
C ASP A 3 -9.46 -2.89 -35.97
N ARG A 4 -8.20 -2.76 -35.57
CA ARG A 4 -7.65 -3.17 -34.27
C ARG A 4 -7.82 -2.01 -33.29
N LYS A 5 -8.69 -2.18 -32.30
CA LYS A 5 -8.64 -1.39 -31.06
C LYS A 5 -7.27 -1.57 -30.39
N THR A 6 -6.41 -0.56 -30.46
CA THR A 6 -5.27 -0.39 -29.56
C THR A 6 -5.70 0.53 -28.42
N GLY A 7 -6.49 -0.02 -27.50
CA GLY A 7 -6.63 0.55 -26.17
C GLY A 7 -5.46 0.03 -25.34
N GLN A 8 -4.45 0.88 -25.13
CA GLN A 8 -3.39 0.62 -24.17
C GLN A 8 -3.98 0.77 -22.77
N GLY A 9 -4.74 -0.25 -22.35
CA GLY A 9 -5.29 -0.34 -21.01
C GLY A 9 -4.14 -0.56 -20.05
N ASN A 10 -3.90 0.43 -19.19
CA ASN A 10 -3.18 0.23 -17.93
C ASN A 10 -3.77 -1.05 -17.31
N VAL A 11 -2.97 -2.09 -17.07
CA VAL A 11 -3.47 -3.28 -16.38
C VAL A 11 -3.74 -2.83 -14.95
N GLU A 12 -4.96 -2.35 -14.69
CA GLU A 12 -5.46 -2.10 -13.36
C GLU A 12 -5.30 -3.42 -12.61
N THR A 13 -4.38 -3.41 -11.64
CA THR A 13 -4.13 -4.63 -10.89
C THR A 13 -5.36 -4.83 -10.01
N GLY A 14 -5.80 -6.07 -9.76
CA GLY A 14 -6.98 -6.33 -8.93
C GLY A 14 -6.91 -5.68 -7.52
N TRP A 15 -5.73 -5.25 -7.11
CA TRP A 15 -5.45 -4.47 -5.90
C TRP A 15 -6.04 -3.05 -5.90
N ASP A 16 -6.16 -2.43 -7.07
CA ASP A 16 -6.65 -1.05 -7.21
C ASP A 16 -8.17 -0.96 -6.97
N VAL A 17 -8.87 -2.11 -7.04
CA VAL A 17 -10.32 -2.23 -6.81
C VAL A 17 -10.67 -2.89 -5.47
N LEU A 18 -9.68 -3.19 -4.63
CA LEU A 18 -9.95 -3.78 -3.31
C LEU A 18 -10.52 -2.74 -2.35
N GLY A 19 -11.64 -3.10 -1.75
CA GLY A 19 -12.28 -2.37 -0.67
C GLY A 19 -12.78 -3.33 0.40
N LEU A 20 -13.01 -2.81 1.59
CA LEU A 20 -13.58 -3.54 2.71
C LEU A 20 -15.07 -3.25 2.81
N THR A 21 -15.88 -4.30 2.85
CA THR A 21 -17.30 -4.20 3.16
C THR A 21 -17.51 -4.59 4.62
N TYR A 22 -18.02 -3.66 5.43
CA TYR A 22 -18.33 -3.91 6.82
C TYR A 22 -19.84 -3.93 7.03
N SER A 23 -20.38 -5.08 7.44
CA SER A 23 -21.80 -5.26 7.75
C SER A 23 -22.08 -4.78 9.16
N VAL A 24 -22.67 -3.58 9.28
CA VAL A 24 -22.97 -2.95 10.57
C VAL A 24 -24.33 -3.44 11.07
N GLN A 25 -24.35 -4.06 12.25
CA GLN A 25 -25.57 -4.49 12.91
C GLN A 25 -26.28 -3.32 13.61
N TRP A 26 -27.60 -3.42 13.75
CA TRP A 26 -28.36 -2.51 14.60
C TRP A 26 -27.90 -2.64 16.06
N PRO A 27 -27.74 -1.54 16.84
CA PRO A 27 -28.06 -0.15 16.50
C PRO A 27 -26.90 0.64 15.86
N LEU A 28 -25.72 0.08 15.65
CA LEU A 28 -24.50 0.82 15.28
C LEU A 28 -24.54 1.50 13.88
N HIS A 29 -25.49 1.15 13.02
CA HIS A 29 -25.68 1.75 11.69
C HIS A 29 -25.86 3.29 11.71
N ILE A 30 -26.39 3.85 12.80
CA ILE A 30 -26.50 5.32 12.98
C ILE A 30 -25.14 6.01 13.15
N PHE A 31 -24.12 5.23 13.52
CA PHE A 31 -22.75 5.68 13.75
C PHE A 31 -21.86 5.38 12.55
N PHE A 32 -21.94 4.16 12.01
CA PHE A 32 -21.19 3.71 10.84
C PHE A 32 -22.07 3.78 9.58
N THR A 33 -22.29 5.00 9.10
CA THR A 33 -23.05 5.23 7.87
C THR A 33 -22.22 4.81 6.64
N PRO A 34 -22.87 4.58 5.48
CA PRO A 34 -22.16 4.25 4.24
C PRO A 34 -21.05 5.26 3.89
N VAL A 35 -21.30 6.56 4.12
CA VAL A 35 -20.33 7.65 3.87
C VAL A 35 -19.10 7.52 4.76
N ILE A 36 -19.27 7.12 6.02
CA ILE A 36 -18.16 6.88 6.96
C ILE A 36 -17.35 5.66 6.54
N LEU A 37 -18.02 4.58 6.14
CA LEU A 37 -17.34 3.36 5.65
C LEU A 37 -16.56 3.63 4.36
N GLU A 38 -17.07 4.46 3.46
CA GLU A 38 -16.34 4.89 2.27
C GLU A 38 -15.05 5.64 2.63
N LYS A 39 -15.12 6.55 3.61
CA LYS A 39 -13.94 7.26 4.13
C LYS A 39 -12.90 6.29 4.72
N TYR A 40 -13.33 5.29 5.47
CA TYR A 40 -12.43 4.22 5.95
C TYR A 40 -11.80 3.45 4.80
N ASN A 41 -12.58 3.11 3.77
CA ASN A 41 -12.06 2.43 2.59
C ASN A 41 -10.98 3.24 1.88
N ARG A 42 -11.15 4.57 1.76
CA ARG A 42 -10.11 5.43 1.15
C ARG A 42 -8.79 5.39 1.92
N VAL A 43 -8.85 5.42 3.26
CA VAL A 43 -7.64 5.26 4.10
C VAL A 43 -7.07 3.85 3.93
N PHE A 44 -7.93 2.83 4.03
CA PHE A 44 -7.54 1.42 3.89
C PHE A 44 -6.81 1.14 2.58
N SER A 45 -7.38 1.52 1.43
CA SER A 45 -6.79 1.27 0.12
C SER A 45 -5.40 1.90 0.00
N PHE A 46 -5.20 3.09 0.55
CA PHE A 46 -3.88 3.72 0.57
C PHE A 46 -2.89 2.99 1.48
N LEU A 47 -3.29 2.65 2.72
CA LEU A 47 -2.45 1.87 3.64
C LEU A 47 -2.06 0.52 3.05
N LEU A 48 -3.00 -0.14 2.36
CA LEU A 48 -2.77 -1.41 1.69
C LEU A 48 -1.73 -1.27 0.58
N ALA A 49 -1.82 -0.22 -0.24
CA ALA A 49 -0.84 0.04 -1.30
C ALA A 49 0.58 0.26 -0.73
N VAL A 50 0.70 1.03 0.36
CA VAL A 50 1.98 1.25 1.06
C VAL A 50 2.52 -0.08 1.62
N ARG A 51 1.69 -0.84 2.36
CA ARG A 51 2.11 -2.10 2.97
C ARG A 51 2.51 -3.15 1.93
N ARG A 52 1.78 -3.23 0.82
CA ARG A 52 2.12 -4.13 -0.30
C ARG A 52 3.48 -3.78 -0.88
N THR A 53 3.71 -2.50 -1.18
CA THR A 53 4.99 -2.04 -1.74
C THR A 53 6.15 -2.34 -0.78
N GLN A 54 5.93 -2.16 0.52
CA GLN A 54 6.90 -2.53 1.55
C GLN A 54 7.25 -4.02 1.51
N LEU A 55 6.23 -4.89 1.44
CA LEU A 55 6.42 -6.34 1.36
C LEU A 55 7.13 -6.76 0.07
N ASP A 56 6.80 -6.15 -1.07
CA ASP A 56 7.47 -6.42 -2.35
C ASP A 56 8.98 -6.11 -2.26
N LEU A 57 9.34 -4.97 -1.65
CA LEU A 57 10.74 -4.56 -1.45
C LEU A 57 11.48 -5.47 -0.47
N GLN A 58 10.81 -5.96 0.58
CA GLN A 58 11.37 -6.94 1.51
C GLN A 58 11.56 -8.31 0.85
N HIS A 59 10.63 -8.72 0.00
CA HIS A 59 10.75 -9.96 -0.77
C HIS A 59 11.96 -9.92 -1.71
N CYS A 60 12.16 -8.80 -2.43
CA CYS A 60 13.35 -8.60 -3.26
C CYS A 60 14.65 -8.68 -2.44
N TRP A 61 14.67 -8.11 -1.22
CA TRP A 61 15.81 -8.25 -0.31
C TRP A 61 16.06 -9.72 0.06
N SER A 62 15.01 -10.48 0.37
CA SER A 62 15.14 -11.89 0.74
C SER A 62 15.69 -12.76 -0.41
N LEU A 63 15.22 -12.52 -1.63
CA LEU A 63 15.66 -13.25 -2.82
C LEU A 63 17.16 -13.00 -3.11
N GLN A 64 17.58 -11.75 -2.97
CA GLN A 64 18.99 -11.38 -3.09
C GLN A 64 19.88 -12.04 -2.03
N MET A 65 19.41 -12.13 -0.77
CA MET A 65 20.17 -12.79 0.30
C MET A 65 20.35 -14.29 0.05
N TYR A 66 19.46 -14.91 -0.69
CA TYR A 66 19.56 -16.30 -1.13
C TYR A 66 20.58 -16.45 -2.29
N ASN A 67 20.59 -15.51 -3.24
CA ASN A 67 21.39 -15.56 -4.47
C ASN A 67 22.70 -14.75 -4.42
N LYS A 68 23.46 -14.80 -3.32
CA LYS A 68 24.67 -13.96 -3.11
C LYS A 68 25.73 -14.01 -4.23
N ALA A 69 25.82 -15.11 -4.97
CA ALA A 69 26.80 -15.29 -6.05
C ALA A 69 26.46 -14.54 -7.36
N ALA A 70 25.19 -14.16 -7.58
CA ALA A 70 24.74 -13.53 -8.83
C ALA A 70 25.04 -12.02 -8.92
N PHE A 71 25.53 -11.38 -7.85
CA PHE A 71 25.47 -9.92 -7.68
C PHE A 71 26.81 -9.21 -7.51
N VAL A 72 27.91 -9.78 -8.02
CA VAL A 72 29.26 -9.18 -7.91
C VAL A 72 29.55 -8.14 -9.02
N SER A 73 28.52 -7.62 -9.70
CA SER A 73 28.71 -6.61 -10.77
C SER A 73 28.49 -5.17 -10.26
N PRO A 74 29.19 -4.16 -10.82
CA PRO A 74 28.94 -2.75 -10.51
C PRO A 74 27.48 -2.32 -10.76
N ALA A 75 26.83 -2.88 -11.78
CA ALA A 75 25.42 -2.62 -12.07
C ALA A 75 24.46 -3.19 -10.99
N ALA A 76 24.80 -4.33 -10.39
CA ALA A 76 24.07 -4.88 -9.25
C ALA A 76 24.17 -3.98 -8.01
N SER A 77 25.32 -3.32 -7.81
CA SER A 77 25.53 -2.40 -6.69
C SER A 77 24.60 -1.17 -6.76
N VAL A 78 24.48 -0.53 -7.94
CA VAL A 78 23.59 0.63 -8.14
C VAL A 78 22.13 0.23 -7.96
N THR A 79 21.72 -0.90 -8.54
CA THR A 79 20.37 -1.46 -8.37
C THR A 79 20.04 -1.69 -6.89
N TRP A 80 21.02 -2.18 -6.12
CA TRP A 80 20.85 -2.42 -4.69
C TRP A 80 20.72 -1.16 -3.86
N GLN A 81 21.54 -0.15 -4.16
CA GLN A 81 21.44 1.16 -3.54
C GLN A 81 20.06 1.76 -3.78
N LEU A 82 19.55 1.70 -5.02
CA LEU A 82 18.21 2.17 -5.36
C LEU A 82 17.13 1.46 -4.54
N ARG A 83 17.15 0.12 -4.47
CA ARG A 83 16.21 -0.64 -3.63
C ARG A 83 16.28 -0.22 -2.16
N THR A 84 17.49 0.01 -1.64
CA THR A 84 17.68 0.43 -0.26
C THR A 84 17.06 1.79 0.01
N HIS A 85 17.21 2.75 -0.90
CA HIS A 85 16.55 4.06 -0.80
C HIS A 85 15.02 3.96 -0.92
N MET A 86 14.51 3.13 -1.85
CA MET A 86 13.07 2.88 -1.97
C MET A 86 12.48 2.27 -0.70
N ALA A 87 13.13 1.25 -0.13
CA ALA A 87 12.72 0.61 1.12
C ALA A 87 12.73 1.61 2.28
N PHE A 88 13.80 2.39 2.42
CA PHE A 88 13.88 3.42 3.45
C PHE A 88 12.72 4.41 3.37
N LEU A 89 12.39 4.91 2.17
CA LEU A 89 11.28 5.83 1.98
C LEU A 89 9.94 5.20 2.37
N VAL A 90 9.67 3.98 1.90
CA VAL A 90 8.41 3.28 2.15
C VAL A 90 8.26 2.87 3.62
N ASP A 91 9.34 2.44 4.27
CA ASP A 91 9.36 2.11 5.70
C ASP A 91 9.07 3.34 6.57
N ASN A 92 9.70 4.49 6.27
CA ASN A 92 9.42 5.73 7.00
C ASN A 92 8.00 6.24 6.77
N LEU A 93 7.49 6.14 5.53
CA LEU A 93 6.10 6.49 5.23
C LEU A 93 5.12 5.59 6.00
N GLN A 94 5.38 4.29 6.03
CA GLN A 94 4.54 3.35 6.76
C GLN A 94 4.58 3.61 8.26
N TYR A 95 5.76 3.90 8.82
CA TYR A 95 5.92 4.25 10.23
C TYR A 95 5.12 5.50 10.60
N TYR A 96 5.28 6.58 9.82
CA TYR A 96 4.52 7.82 10.00
C TYR A 96 3.01 7.57 10.01
N LEU A 97 2.52 6.82 9.02
CA LEU A 97 1.09 6.53 8.91
C LEU A 97 0.56 5.74 10.11
N GLN A 98 1.32 4.76 10.61
CA GLN A 98 0.87 3.94 11.74
C GLN A 98 0.99 4.66 13.08
N VAL A 99 2.16 5.22 13.39
CA VAL A 99 2.47 5.73 14.73
C VAL A 99 2.01 7.18 14.88
N ASP A 100 2.48 8.06 14.00
CA ASP A 100 2.24 9.50 14.16
C ASP A 100 0.81 9.89 13.78
N VAL A 101 0.18 9.15 12.86
CA VAL A 101 -1.18 9.42 12.40
C VAL A 101 -2.18 8.47 13.09
N ILE A 102 -2.18 7.18 12.78
CA ILE A 102 -3.24 6.27 13.22
C ILE A 102 -3.26 6.12 14.75
N GLU A 103 -2.14 5.74 15.35
CA GLU A 103 -2.07 5.49 16.80
C GLU A 103 -2.35 6.77 17.61
N SER A 104 -1.76 7.89 17.20
CA SER A 104 -1.99 9.20 17.81
C SER A 104 -3.48 9.60 17.82
N HIS A 105 -4.14 9.58 16.66
CA HIS A 105 -5.56 9.96 16.57
C HIS A 105 -6.48 8.93 17.22
N TYR A 106 -6.12 7.64 17.17
CA TYR A 106 -6.88 6.58 17.80
C TYR A 106 -6.89 6.74 19.33
N LYS A 107 -5.75 7.10 19.93
CA LYS A 107 -5.67 7.41 21.36
C LYS A 107 -6.60 8.56 21.75
N ILE A 108 -6.60 9.65 20.98
CA ILE A 108 -7.48 10.80 21.23
C ILE A 108 -8.96 10.38 21.18
N LEU A 109 -9.35 9.57 20.20
CA LEU A 109 -10.70 9.03 20.09
C LEU A 109 -11.06 8.15 21.29
N LEU A 110 -10.18 7.23 21.66
CA LEU A 110 -10.39 6.29 22.76
C LEU A 110 -10.53 7.01 24.10
N ASP A 111 -9.68 8.00 24.37
CA ASP A 111 -9.76 8.84 25.57
C ASP A 111 -11.10 9.60 25.61
N LYS A 112 -11.59 10.06 24.45
CA LYS A 112 -12.88 10.74 24.37
C LYS A 112 -14.05 9.78 24.61
N ILE A 113 -14.00 8.57 24.05
CA ILE A 113 -15.01 7.53 24.28
C ILE A 113 -15.08 7.15 25.76
N ASN A 114 -13.92 7.02 26.41
CA ASN A 114 -13.86 6.62 27.82
C ASN A 114 -14.24 7.74 28.80
N SER A 115 -14.18 9.01 28.38
CA SER A 115 -14.44 10.17 29.24
C SER A 115 -15.87 10.72 29.17
N THR A 116 -16.71 10.23 28.25
CA THR A 116 -18.08 10.73 28.09
C THR A 116 -19.10 9.62 27.88
N LYS A 117 -20.33 9.85 28.36
CA LYS A 117 -21.50 8.99 28.05
C LYS A 117 -22.44 9.62 27.01
N ASP A 118 -22.10 10.80 26.52
CA ASP A 118 -22.87 11.49 25.49
C ASP A 118 -22.57 10.90 24.10
N PHE A 119 -23.60 10.31 23.51
CA PHE A 119 -23.53 9.69 22.19
C PHE A 119 -23.14 10.68 21.10
N GLU A 120 -23.69 11.89 21.09
CA GLU A 120 -23.39 12.89 20.04
C GLU A 120 -21.95 13.37 20.16
N ALA A 121 -21.43 13.51 21.39
CA ALA A 121 -20.03 13.83 21.61
C ALA A 121 -19.08 12.74 21.08
N VAL A 122 -19.42 11.45 21.24
CA VAL A 122 -18.63 10.33 20.70
C VAL A 122 -18.70 10.29 19.18
N LYS A 123 -19.89 10.51 18.61
CA LYS A 123 -20.08 10.57 17.15
C LYS A 123 -19.24 11.67 16.51
N LEU A 124 -19.29 12.88 17.07
CA LEU A 124 -18.47 14.00 16.60
C LEU A 124 -16.97 13.72 16.74
N ALA A 125 -16.55 13.08 17.83
CA ALA A 125 -15.14 12.71 18.03
C ALA A 125 -14.66 11.72 16.96
N HIS A 126 -15.49 10.75 16.60
CA HIS A 126 -15.20 9.78 15.55
C HIS A 126 -15.15 10.40 14.14
N GLU A 127 -16.06 11.32 13.84
CA GLU A 127 -16.01 12.07 12.57
C GLU A 127 -14.74 12.92 12.46
N ARG A 128 -14.31 13.53 13.57
CA ARG A 128 -13.04 14.26 13.66
C ARG A 128 -11.84 13.32 13.48
N PHE A 129 -11.83 12.18 14.16
CA PHE A 129 -10.80 11.14 14.01
C PHE A 129 -10.60 10.79 12.53
N LEU A 130 -11.67 10.42 11.84
CA LEU A 130 -11.58 10.00 10.44
C LEU A 130 -11.18 11.15 9.50
N SER A 131 -11.64 12.37 9.78
CA SER A 131 -11.23 13.57 9.04
C SER A 131 -9.74 13.86 9.22
N SER A 132 -9.21 13.70 10.44
CA SER A 132 -7.79 13.82 10.73
C SER A 132 -6.98 12.74 10.01
N LEU A 133 -7.44 11.48 10.03
CA LEU A 133 -6.76 10.40 9.29
C LEU A 133 -6.66 10.74 7.80
N LEU A 134 -7.75 11.14 7.16
CA LEU A 134 -7.74 11.45 5.71
C LEU A 134 -6.86 12.65 5.36
N ALA A 135 -6.82 13.66 6.23
CA ALA A 135 -5.98 14.83 6.02
C ALA A 135 -4.48 14.51 6.22
N GLN A 136 -4.14 13.87 7.34
CA GLN A 136 -2.75 13.63 7.73
C GLN A 136 -2.13 12.41 7.04
N SER A 137 -2.93 11.48 6.51
CA SER A 137 -2.43 10.45 5.57
C SER A 137 -2.21 10.95 4.14
N PHE A 138 -2.38 12.26 3.90
CA PHE A 138 -2.27 12.91 2.59
C PHE A 138 -3.33 12.51 1.55
N VAL A 139 -4.29 11.66 1.89
CA VAL A 139 -5.34 11.16 0.96
C VAL A 139 -6.18 12.31 0.38
N HIS A 140 -6.37 13.40 1.10
CA HIS A 140 -7.05 14.60 0.59
C HIS A 140 -6.16 15.59 -0.19
N MET A 141 -4.83 15.45 -0.11
CA MET A 141 -3.89 16.33 -0.77
C MET A 141 -3.53 15.80 -2.17
N ARG A 142 -4.34 16.14 -3.19
CA ARG A 142 -4.21 15.58 -4.56
C ARG A 142 -2.78 15.51 -5.09
N THR A 143 -2.01 16.60 -4.99
CA THR A 143 -0.64 16.66 -5.51
C THR A 143 0.30 15.70 -4.77
N VAL A 144 0.24 15.70 -3.43
CA VAL A 144 1.09 14.83 -2.60
C VAL A 144 0.68 13.37 -2.78
N PHE A 145 -0.63 13.10 -2.75
CA PHE A 145 -1.17 11.76 -2.95
C PHE A 145 -0.77 11.17 -4.30
N SER A 146 -0.92 11.95 -5.39
CA SER A 146 -0.51 11.51 -6.73
C SER A 146 0.99 11.23 -6.81
N CYS A 147 1.81 12.07 -6.17
CA CYS A 147 3.26 11.86 -6.10
C CYS A 147 3.59 10.55 -5.34
N LEU A 148 2.99 10.34 -4.18
CA LEU A 148 3.16 9.11 -3.40
C LEU A 148 2.71 7.88 -4.17
N GLN A 149 1.56 7.92 -4.85
CA GLN A 149 1.09 6.81 -5.69
C GLN A 149 2.08 6.49 -6.81
N GLU A 150 2.65 7.50 -7.46
CA GLU A 150 3.65 7.28 -8.50
C GLU A 150 4.92 6.67 -7.93
N ILE A 151 5.40 7.14 -6.76
CA ILE A 151 6.55 6.55 -6.07
C ILE A 151 6.29 5.06 -5.76
N LEU A 152 5.13 4.72 -5.19
CA LEU A 152 4.78 3.32 -4.89
C LEU A 152 4.74 2.48 -6.17
N LYS A 153 4.18 3.02 -7.26
CA LYS A 153 4.13 2.35 -8.57
C LYS A 153 5.52 2.09 -9.14
N GLN A 154 6.45 3.05 -9.01
CA GLN A 154 7.84 2.88 -9.41
C GLN A 154 8.55 1.81 -8.57
N CYS A 155 8.32 1.79 -7.26
CA CYS A 155 8.84 0.74 -6.37
C CYS A 155 8.33 -0.66 -6.75
N SER A 156 7.02 -0.81 -6.96
CA SER A 156 6.46 -2.10 -7.41
C SER A 156 6.96 -2.51 -8.78
N SER A 157 7.16 -1.57 -9.70
CA SER A 157 7.70 -1.86 -11.04
C SER A 157 9.16 -2.31 -10.97
N PHE A 158 9.96 -1.65 -10.13
CA PHE A 158 11.32 -2.07 -9.80
C PHE A 158 11.36 -3.50 -9.25
N CYS A 159 10.50 -3.82 -8.27
CA CYS A 159 10.42 -5.17 -7.70
C CYS A 159 10.09 -6.24 -8.75
N ARG A 160 9.12 -5.98 -9.64
CA ARG A 160 8.77 -6.92 -10.72
C ARG A 160 9.92 -7.17 -11.69
N LEU A 161 10.66 -6.11 -12.06
CA LEU A 161 11.83 -6.24 -12.95
C LEU A 161 12.93 -7.08 -12.30
N LEU A 162 13.19 -6.85 -11.01
CA LEU A 162 14.21 -7.58 -10.26
C LEU A 162 13.85 -9.06 -10.14
N VAL A 163 12.61 -9.39 -9.78
CA VAL A 163 12.14 -10.79 -9.72
C VAL A 163 12.19 -11.48 -11.09
N THR A 164 11.87 -10.76 -12.18
CA THR A 164 11.95 -11.31 -13.55
C THR A 164 13.39 -11.59 -13.97
N ALA A 165 14.31 -10.68 -13.66
CA ALA A 165 15.73 -10.86 -13.95
C ALA A 165 16.35 -12.05 -13.18
N GLU A 166 15.80 -12.36 -12.01
CA GLU A 166 16.21 -13.50 -11.18
C GLU A 166 15.51 -14.82 -11.52
N SER A 167 14.54 -14.84 -12.44
CA SER A 167 13.93 -16.07 -12.96
C SER A 167 14.64 -16.50 -14.24
N PRO A 168 15.70 -17.35 -14.18
CA PRO A 168 16.20 -17.99 -15.37
C PRO A 168 15.10 -18.91 -15.89
N MET A 169 14.85 -18.85 -17.20
CA MET A 169 14.11 -19.91 -17.89
C MET A 169 14.63 -21.26 -17.40
N LYS A 170 13.74 -22.10 -16.87
CA LYS A 170 13.95 -23.55 -16.80
C LYS A 170 13.95 -24.06 -18.25
N ASP A 171 15.06 -23.87 -18.95
CA ASP A 171 15.34 -24.55 -20.20
C ASP A 171 16.54 -25.45 -19.95
N ASN A 172 16.25 -26.66 -19.47
CA ASN A 172 17.20 -27.78 -19.31
C ASN A 172 16.46 -29.12 -19.12
N ASP A 173 15.32 -29.31 -19.81
CA ASP A 173 14.57 -30.57 -19.80
C ASP A 173 14.18 -31.04 -21.22
N LEU A 174 15.07 -30.88 -22.21
CA LEU A 174 14.89 -31.45 -23.56
C LEU A 174 16.05 -32.31 -24.08
N ASP A 175 17.13 -32.54 -23.31
CA ASP A 175 18.24 -33.45 -23.69
C ASP A 175 18.22 -34.80 -22.94
N LYS A 176 17.02 -35.36 -22.72
CA LYS A 176 16.88 -36.76 -22.27
C LYS A 176 15.79 -37.53 -23.02
N VAL A 177 15.87 -37.59 -24.34
CA VAL A 177 15.43 -38.78 -25.10
C VAL A 177 16.35 -38.95 -26.31
N LYS A 178 17.50 -39.58 -26.08
CA LYS A 178 18.21 -40.37 -27.10
C LYS A 178 18.45 -41.75 -26.51
#